data_AF-A0A8T4L8N3-F1
#
_entry.id   AF-A0A8T4L8N3-F1
#
_cell.length_a   1.000
_cell.length_b   1.000
_cell.length_c   1.000
_cell.angle_alpha   90.00
_cell.angle_beta   90.00
_cell.angle_gamma   90.00
#
_symmetry.space_group_name_H-M   'P 1'
#
loop_
_entity.id
_entity.type
_entity.pdbx_description
1 polymer ?
#
loop_
_entity_poly.entity_id
_entity_poly.type
_entity_poly.pdbx_seq_one_letter_code
_entity_poly.pdbx_strand_id
1 'polypeptide(L)'
;NAIYAKVKSDRTEISLEIALRSFGKPVASEYEKADGAFIDVFTPTAEELLIEKLSAYKNRKLVRDVFDVYFLSRVVDEKKIREKISGTLKELPRPIDEQNLKNIVISGAIPSFDQMTEKIKARLST
;
A
#
# COMPACT_ATOMS: atom_id res chain seq x y z
N ASN A 1 -18.39 -7.37 1.90
CA ASN A 1 -18.52 -8.79 1.51
C ASN A 1 -17.22 -9.27 0.93
N ALA A 2 -16.52 -10.15 1.64
CA ALA A 2 -15.31 -10.80 1.17
C ALA A 2 -15.40 -12.30 1.47
N ILE A 3 -14.88 -13.13 0.56
CA ILE A 3 -14.69 -14.56 0.78
C ILE A 3 -13.29 -14.73 1.34
N TYR A 4 -13.18 -15.47 2.44
CA TYR A 4 -11.90 -15.77 3.06
C TYR A 4 -11.69 -17.28 3.09
N ALA A 5 -10.51 -17.73 2.67
CA ALA A 5 -10.10 -19.12 2.75
C ALA A 5 -8.67 -19.22 3.27
N LYS A 6 -8.43 -20.17 4.18
CA LYS A 6 -7.09 -20.60 4.57
C LYS A 6 -6.88 -22.02 4.12
N VAL A 7 -5.84 -22.27 3.35
CA VAL A 7 -5.44 -23.61 2.92
C VAL A 7 -4.08 -23.89 3.52
N LYS A 8 -3.96 -25.00 4.26
CA LYS A 8 -2.72 -25.40 4.92
C LYS A 8 -2.32 -26.79 4.43
N SER A 9 -1.06 -26.93 4.04
CA SER A 9 -0.44 -28.22 3.74
C SER A 9 0.97 -28.24 4.33
N ASP A 10 1.25 -29.23 5.17
CA ASP A 10 2.50 -29.40 5.93
C ASP A 10 3.06 -28.08 6.53
N ARG A 11 4.03 -27.48 5.82
CA ARG A 11 4.78 -26.29 6.24
C ARG A 11 4.29 -24.98 5.62
N THR A 12 3.26 -25.03 4.78
CA THR A 12 2.78 -23.87 4.02
C THR A 12 1.33 -23.57 4.39
N GLU A 13 1.06 -22.32 4.76
CA GLU A 13 -0.28 -21.79 4.92
C GLU A 13 -0.50 -20.67 3.90
N ILE A 14 -1.56 -20.80 3.10
CA ILE A 14 -1.99 -19.80 2.13
C ILE A 14 -3.29 -19.18 2.66
N SER A 15 -3.30 -17.86 2.80
CA SER A 15 -4.52 -17.09 3.08
C SER A 15 -4.98 -16.43 1.78
N LEU A 16 -6.21 -16.72 1.38
CA LEU A 16 -6.88 -16.14 0.22
C LEU A 16 -8.04 -15.25 0.71
N GLU A 17 -8.05 -14.00 0.28
CA GLU A 17 -9.15 -13.06 0.52
C GLU A 17 -9.64 -12.53 -0.83
N ILE A 18 -10.93 -12.67 -1.10
CA ILE A 18 -11.57 -12.19 -2.33
C ILE A 18 -12.64 -11.18 -1.95
N ALA A 19 -12.40 -9.90 -2.23
CA ALA A 19 -13.40 -8.86 -2.07
C ALA A 19 -14.42 -8.92 -3.22
N LEU A 20 -15.70 -9.14 -2.93
CA LEU A 20 -16.78 -9.20 -3.92
C LEU A 20 -17.30 -7.81 -4.30
N ARG A 21 -16.39 -6.88 -4.56
CA ARG A 21 -16.70 -5.50 -4.97
C ARG A 21 -16.17 -5.26 -6.37
N SER A 22 -16.87 -4.41 -7.12
CA SER A 22 -16.32 -3.80 -8.33
C SER A 22 -15.02 -3.08 -7.96
N PHE A 23 -13.94 -3.46 -8.63
CA PHE A 23 -12.69 -2.72 -8.62
C PHE A 23 -12.52 -2.12 -10.02
N GLY A 24 -11.79 -1.01 -10.15
CA GLY A 24 -11.56 -0.31 -11.41
C GLY A 24 -11.05 -1.22 -12.54
N LYS A 25 -10.82 -0.65 -13.72
CA LYS A 25 -10.31 -1.44 -14.85
C LYS A 25 -8.91 -1.96 -14.50
N PRO A 26 -8.70 -3.29 -14.43
CA PRO A 26 -7.39 -3.81 -14.10
C PRO A 26 -6.39 -3.48 -15.22
N VAL A 27 -5.13 -3.27 -14.84
CA VAL A 27 -4.00 -3.15 -15.75
C VAL A 27 -3.12 -4.40 -15.64
N ALA A 28 -2.53 -4.83 -16.74
CA ALA A 28 -1.52 -5.89 -16.71
C ALA A 28 -0.20 -5.31 -16.17
N SER A 29 0.44 -6.03 -15.25
CA SER A 29 1.73 -5.67 -14.67
C SER A 29 2.58 -6.91 -14.44
N GLU A 30 3.90 -6.78 -14.60
CA GLU A 30 4.83 -7.86 -14.35
C GLU A 30 5.02 -8.08 -12.84
N TYR A 31 4.89 -9.34 -12.41
CA TYR A 31 5.17 -9.77 -11.05
C TYR A 31 6.41 -10.67 -11.03
N GLU A 32 7.44 -10.25 -10.30
CA GLU A 32 8.64 -11.03 -10.04
C GLU A 32 8.36 -12.08 -8.96
N LYS A 33 8.57 -13.35 -9.30
CA LYS A 33 8.44 -14.48 -8.38
C LYS A 33 9.72 -14.66 -7.57
N ALA A 34 9.64 -15.48 -6.52
CA ALA A 34 10.78 -15.79 -5.65
C ALA A 34 11.96 -16.48 -6.36
N ASP A 35 11.72 -17.10 -7.53
CA ASP A 35 12.76 -17.71 -8.38
C ASP A 35 13.38 -16.72 -9.40
N GLY A 36 12.98 -15.45 -9.35
CA GLY A 36 13.42 -14.39 -10.27
C GLY A 36 12.73 -14.40 -11.64
N ALA A 37 11.79 -15.32 -11.89
CA ALA A 37 11.01 -15.32 -13.12
C ALA A 37 9.79 -14.40 -13.01
N PHE A 38 9.33 -13.87 -14.14
CA PHE A 38 8.20 -12.94 -14.22
C PHE A 38 6.92 -13.63 -14.69
N ILE A 39 5.77 -13.12 -14.25
CA ILE A 39 4.44 -13.45 -14.81
C ILE A 39 3.61 -12.18 -14.92
N ASP A 40 2.73 -12.12 -15.91
CA ASP A 40 1.74 -11.04 -16.00
C ASP A 40 0.58 -11.29 -15.04
N VAL A 41 0.26 -10.27 -14.24
CA VAL A 41 -0.88 -10.27 -13.33
C VAL A 41 -1.73 -9.04 -13.55
N PHE A 42 -3.03 -9.17 -13.30
CA PHE A 42 -3.94 -8.02 -13.29
C PHE A 42 -3.89 -7.32 -11.94
N THR A 43 -3.59 -6.02 -11.96
CA THR A 43 -3.48 -5.19 -10.75
C THR A 43 -4.30 -3.90 -10.89
N PRO A 44 -4.64 -3.24 -9.76
CA PRO A 44 -4.95 -1.81 -9.73
C PRO A 44 -3.82 -0.97 -10.34
N THR A 45 -4.12 0.26 -10.77
CA THR A 45 -3.03 1.22 -11.00
C THR A 45 -2.39 1.64 -9.68
N ALA A 46 -1.15 2.15 -9.73
CA ALA A 46 -0.46 2.65 -8.54
C ALA A 46 -1.27 3.75 -7.82
N GLU A 47 -1.97 4.61 -8.57
CA GLU A 47 -2.81 5.67 -8.03
C GLU A 47 -4.02 5.11 -7.26
N GLU A 48 -4.71 4.13 -7.83
CA GLU A 48 -5.85 3.47 -7.18
C GLU A 48 -5.40 2.76 -5.89
N LEU A 49 -4.27 2.05 -5.95
CA LEU A 49 -3.70 1.37 -4.80
C LEU A 49 -3.28 2.36 -3.70
N LEU A 50 -2.70 3.50 -4.08
CA LEU A 50 -2.32 4.56 -3.13
C LEU A 50 -3.56 5.15 -2.42
N ILE A 51 -4.63 5.44 -3.15
CA ILE A 51 -5.90 5.94 -2.57
C ILE A 51 -6.46 4.91 -1.59
N GLU A 52 -6.47 3.63 -1.98
CA GLU A 52 -6.97 2.56 -1.12
C GLU A 52 -6.16 2.46 0.16
N LYS A 53 -4.83 2.52 0.08
CA LYS A 53 -3.94 2.47 1.26
C LYS A 53 -4.12 3.68 2.18
N LEU A 54 -4.29 4.87 1.63
CA LEU A 54 -4.63 6.07 2.42
C LEU A 54 -5.99 5.92 3.14
N SER A 55 -7.00 5.37 2.46
CA SER A 55 -8.31 5.10 3.04
C SER A 55 -8.22 4.05 4.16
N ALA A 56 -7.51 2.95 3.92
CA ALA A 56 -7.29 1.90 4.89
C ALA A 56 -6.52 2.40 6.13
N TYR A 57 -5.53 3.28 5.92
CA TYR A 57 -4.78 3.90 6.99
C TYR A 57 -5.66 4.79 7.86
N LYS A 58 -6.50 5.64 7.27
CA LYS A 58 -7.43 6.51 8.02
C LYS A 58 -8.33 5.70 8.97
N ASN A 59 -8.74 4.51 8.54
CA ASN A 59 -9.61 3.64 9.32
C ASN A 59 -8.86 2.85 10.40
N ARG A 60 -7.72 2.23 10.05
CA ARG A 60 -7.04 1.25 10.91
C ARG A 60 -5.84 1.80 11.67
N LYS A 61 -5.24 2.89 11.17
CA LYS A 61 -4.04 3.56 11.70
C LYS A 61 -2.82 2.65 11.82
N LEU A 62 -2.66 1.72 10.88
CA LEU A 62 -1.52 0.78 10.85
C LEU A 62 -0.36 1.35 10.03
N VAL A 63 0.85 1.37 10.60
CA VAL A 63 2.05 1.99 9.99
C VAL A 63 2.39 1.40 8.62
N ARG A 64 2.08 0.12 8.40
CA ARG A 64 2.27 -0.56 7.11
C ARG A 64 1.58 0.16 5.95
N ASP A 65 0.39 0.71 6.20
CA ASP A 65 -0.37 1.40 5.14
C ASP A 65 0.30 2.74 4.79
N VAL A 66 0.90 3.43 5.75
CA VAL A 66 1.71 4.65 5.50
C VAL A 66 2.98 4.32 4.74
N PHE A 67 3.63 3.21 5.10
CA PHE A 67 4.83 2.74 4.41
C PHE A 67 4.54 2.40 2.94
N ASP A 68 3.42 1.73 2.67
CA ASP A 68 2.97 1.45 1.31
C ASP A 68 2.71 2.75 0.52
N VAL A 69 2.02 3.73 1.12
CA VAL A 69 1.79 5.05 0.49
C VAL A 69 3.10 5.78 0.24
N TYR A 70 4.06 5.72 1.19
CA TYR A 70 5.37 6.30 1.04
C TYR A 70 6.14 5.71 -0.15
N PHE A 71 6.06 4.39 -0.35
CA PHE A 71 6.67 3.73 -1.50
C PHE A 71 5.94 4.08 -2.80
N LEU A 72 4.61 3.95 -2.82
CA LEU A 72 3.77 4.23 -3.99
C LEU A 72 3.88 5.69 -4.44
N SER A 73 4.10 6.64 -3.52
CA SER A 73 4.30 8.06 -3.86
C SER A 73 5.48 8.32 -4.80
N ARG A 74 6.38 7.34 -5.01
CA ARG A 74 7.52 7.43 -5.93
C ARG A 74 7.19 7.04 -7.38
N VAL A 75 6.09 6.30 -7.59
CA VAL A 75 5.76 5.67 -8.87
C VAL A 75 4.46 6.20 -9.47
N VAL A 76 3.61 6.83 -8.68
CA VAL A 76 2.35 7.43 -9.15
C VAL A 76 2.59 8.69 -9.97
N ASP A 77 1.67 8.97 -10.90
CA ASP A 77 1.58 10.27 -11.56
C ASP A 77 1.01 11.31 -10.59
N GLU A 78 1.89 12.17 -10.07
CA GLU A 78 1.54 13.21 -9.10
C GLU A 78 0.38 14.08 -9.57
N LYS A 79 0.32 14.42 -10.86
CA LYS A 79 -0.71 15.31 -11.42
C LYS A 79 -2.09 14.67 -11.35
N LYS A 80 -2.19 13.36 -11.56
CA LYS A 80 -3.47 12.63 -11.53
C LYS A 80 -4.02 12.42 -10.13
N ILE A 81 -3.14 12.37 -9.12
CA ILE A 81 -3.52 11.94 -7.77
C ILE A 81 -3.64 13.10 -6.79
N ARG A 82 -2.89 14.19 -7.00
CA ARG A 82 -2.80 15.34 -6.09
C ARG A 82 -4.15 15.88 -5.65
N GLU A 83 -5.05 16.18 -6.58
CA GLU A 83 -6.37 16.73 -6.26
C GLU A 83 -7.17 15.77 -5.38
N LYS A 84 -7.08 14.46 -5.63
CA LYS A 84 -7.84 13.42 -4.92
C LYS A 84 -7.37 13.22 -3.48
N ILE A 85 -6.10 13.49 -3.18
CA ILE A 85 -5.50 13.15 -1.87
C ILE A 85 -5.05 14.36 -1.05
N SER A 86 -5.02 15.57 -1.64
CA SER A 86 -4.58 16.80 -0.97
C SER A 86 -5.28 17.02 0.39
N GLY A 87 -6.60 16.86 0.45
CA GLY A 87 -7.37 16.97 1.70
C GLY A 87 -7.06 15.86 2.71
N THR A 88 -6.70 14.66 2.22
CA THR A 88 -6.37 13.50 3.06
C THR A 88 -5.00 13.62 3.71
N LEU A 89 -4.04 14.24 3.04
CA LEU A 89 -2.65 14.35 3.52
C LEU A 89 -2.47 15.41 4.62
N LYS A 90 -3.36 16.41 4.72
CA LYS A 90 -3.26 17.49 5.70
C LYS A 90 -3.28 16.96 7.15
N GLU A 91 -4.14 15.99 7.42
CA GLU A 91 -4.41 15.48 8.77
C GLU A 91 -4.29 13.94 8.80
N LEU A 92 -3.09 13.42 8.57
CA LEU A 92 -2.83 12.01 8.82
C LEU A 92 -2.63 11.79 10.33
N PRO A 93 -3.49 10.98 10.99
CA PRO A 93 -3.28 10.65 12.40
C PRO A 93 -1.98 9.86 12.58
N ARG A 94 -1.38 9.88 13.77
CA ARG A 94 -0.25 8.98 14.08
C ARG A 94 -0.70 7.52 14.06
N PRO A 95 0.18 6.58 13.64
CA PRO A 95 -0.11 5.16 13.65
C PRO A 95 -0.13 4.63 15.08
N ILE A 96 -0.91 3.58 15.33
CA ILE A 96 -0.98 2.93 16.65
C ILE A 96 0.18 1.94 16.90
N ASP A 97 0.97 1.66 15.86
CA ASP A 97 1.92 0.55 15.83
C ASP A 97 3.25 0.91 15.13
N GLU A 98 3.71 2.16 15.22
CA GLU A 98 4.94 2.63 14.56
C GLU A 98 6.15 1.72 14.84
N GLN A 99 6.26 1.22 16.07
CA GLN A 99 7.31 0.30 16.51
C GLN A 99 7.39 -1.01 15.71
N ASN A 100 6.31 -1.38 15.01
CA ASN A 100 6.24 -2.59 14.19
C ASN A 100 6.82 -2.38 12.78
N LEU A 101 7.13 -1.15 12.38
CA LEU A 101 7.66 -0.86 11.04
C LEU A 101 8.98 -1.60 10.76
N LYS A 102 9.79 -1.82 11.80
CA LYS A 102 11.03 -2.61 11.73
C LYS A 102 10.83 -4.06 11.28
N ASN A 103 9.61 -4.60 11.43
CA ASN A 103 9.28 -5.96 10.99
C ASN A 103 8.89 -6.00 9.50
N ILE A 104 8.64 -4.83 8.89
CA ILE A 104 8.22 -4.68 7.50
C ILE A 104 9.41 -4.30 6.63
N VAL A 105 10.25 -3.37 7.11
CA VAL A 105 11.44 -2.93 6.40
C VAL A 105 12.55 -3.97 6.57
N ILE A 106 12.74 -4.82 5.56
CA ILE A 106 13.70 -5.92 5.58
C ILE A 106 15.16 -5.42 5.56
N SER A 107 15.41 -4.26 4.94
CA SER A 107 16.75 -3.70 4.81
C SER A 107 16.76 -2.17 4.76
N GLY A 108 17.83 -1.57 5.28
CA GLY A 108 18.08 -0.12 5.22
C GLY A 108 17.60 0.64 6.46
N ALA A 109 17.69 1.97 6.40
CA ALA A 109 17.22 2.84 7.49
C ALA A 109 15.69 2.82 7.56
N ILE A 110 15.16 2.57 8.76
CA ILE A 110 13.71 2.56 9.00
C ILE A 110 13.24 4.01 9.15
N PRO A 111 12.42 4.53 8.24
CA PRO A 111 11.94 5.91 8.35
C PRO A 111 10.91 6.04 9.46
N SER A 112 10.91 7.13 10.21
CA SER A 112 9.81 7.44 11.14
C SER A 112 8.53 7.81 10.38
N PHE A 113 7.39 7.77 11.08
CA PHE A 113 6.12 8.26 10.54
C PHE A 113 6.23 9.71 10.03
N ASP A 114 6.92 10.56 10.78
CA ASP A 114 7.11 11.97 10.41
C ASP A 114 7.93 12.08 9.13
N GLN A 115 9.04 11.35 9.01
CA GLN A 115 9.87 11.32 7.79
C GLN A 115 9.09 10.81 6.56
N MET A 116 8.26 9.78 6.73
CA MET A 116 7.43 9.27 5.64
C MET A 116 6.39 10.30 5.20
N THR A 117 5.66 10.89 6.15
CA THR A 117 4.59 11.85 5.85
C THR A 117 5.11 13.15 5.25
N GLU A 118 6.26 13.66 5.72
CA GLU A 118 6.94 14.81 5.11
C GLU A 118 7.27 14.55 3.64
N LYS A 119 7.84 13.38 3.33
CA LYS A 119 8.19 13.02 1.94
C LYS A 119 6.95 12.82 1.07
N ILE A 120 5.89 12.22 1.60
CA ILE A 120 4.62 12.08 0.88
C ILE A 120 4.04 13.46 0.56
N LYS A 121 3.99 14.37 1.55
CA LYS A 121 3.49 15.74 1.38
C LYS A 121 4.31 16.53 0.37
N ALA A 122 5.65 16.44 0.45
CA ALA A 122 6.53 17.14 -0.49
C ALA A 122 6.26 16.78 -1.95
N ARG A 123 5.99 15.49 -2.24
CA ARG A 123 5.67 15.01 -3.59
C ARG A 123 4.24 15.33 -4.02
N LEU A 124 3.28 15.07 -3.12
CA LEU A 124 1.87 14.95 -3.52
C LEU A 124 0.98 16.12 -3.07
N SER A 125 1.48 17.07 -2.26
CA SER A 125 0.70 18.20 -1.74
C SER A 125 1.11 19.57 -2.28
N THR A 126 2.20 19.67 -3.06
CA THR A 126 2.77 20.94 -3.53
C THR A 126 2.47 21.19 -4.99
#